data_AF-A0A1R1Y4Q9-F1
#
_entry.id   AF-A0A1R1Y4Q9-F1
#
_cell.length_a   1.000
_cell.length_b   1.000
_cell.length_c   1.000
_cell.angle_alpha   90.00
_cell.angle_beta   90.00
_cell.angle_gamma   90.00
#
_symmetry.space_group_name_H-M   'P 1'
#
loop_
_entity.id
_entity.type
_entity.pdbx_description
1 polymer ?
#
loop_
_entity_poly.entity_id
_entity_poly.type
_entity_poly.pdbx_seq_one_letter_code
_entity_poly.pdbx_strand_id
1 'polypeptide(L)'
;MNYPIPLQNYPPEVVEAARVSIIKSTNRRTNMLLALYAFLIVSFTTFAIISLRQIISGQRGVFSFVFVILIFCFLAYNIYVAIQTIKDRKTRIQFFKHPGTDPYFIVNGIYPKNNFVISMHNQQRPENNYQYNPGSTTQHPQYHQ
;
A
#
# COMPACT_ATOMS: atom_id res chain seq x y z
N MET A 1 -18.21 12.97 22.83
CA MET A 1 -18.92 11.72 22.47
C MET A 1 -17.90 10.59 22.48
N ASN A 2 -17.96 9.71 23.47
CA ASN A 2 -17.15 8.49 23.50
C ASN A 2 -17.82 7.49 22.56
N TYR A 3 -17.23 7.25 21.40
CA TYR A 3 -17.66 6.15 20.55
C TYR A 3 -17.26 4.84 21.23
N PRO A 4 -18.17 3.84 21.33
CA PRO A 4 -17.79 2.54 21.85
C PRO A 4 -16.71 1.96 20.92
N ILE A 5 -15.53 1.69 21.48
CA ILE A 5 -14.49 0.93 20.81
C ILE A 5 -15.04 -0.50 20.75
N PRO A 6 -15.37 -1.07 19.57
CA PRO A 6 -15.73 -2.47 19.52
C PRO A 6 -14.51 -3.26 20.01
N LEU A 7 -14.66 -4.02 21.09
CA LEU A 7 -13.70 -5.05 21.50
C LEU A 7 -13.78 -6.19 20.47
N GLN A 8 -13.28 -5.91 19.26
CA GLN A 8 -13.28 -6.88 18.18
C GLN A 8 -11.99 -7.70 18.32
N ASN A 9 -12.08 -8.73 19.14
CA ASN A 9 -11.01 -9.70 19.26
C ASN A 9 -11.03 -10.56 17.99
N TYR A 10 -10.31 -10.12 16.96
CA TYR A 10 -10.19 -10.88 15.72
C TYR A 10 -9.40 -12.17 16.00
N PRO A 11 -9.86 -13.34 15.53
CA PRO A 11 -9.08 -14.57 15.63
C PRO A 11 -7.72 -14.39 14.96
N PRO A 12 -6.62 -14.90 15.54
CA PRO A 12 -5.27 -14.72 15.00
C PRO A 12 -5.15 -15.23 13.56
N GLU A 13 -5.87 -16.30 13.21
CA GLU A 13 -5.93 -16.86 11.85
C GLU A 13 -6.50 -15.87 10.84
N VAL A 14 -7.54 -15.11 11.21
CA VAL A 14 -8.17 -14.10 10.33
C VAL A 14 -7.24 -12.91 10.12
N VAL A 15 -6.56 -12.47 11.19
CA VAL A 15 -5.59 -11.37 11.12
C VAL A 15 -4.43 -11.73 10.20
N GLU A 16 -3.90 -12.94 10.32
CA GLU A 16 -2.75 -13.36 9.50
C GLU A 16 -3.15 -13.61 8.03
N ALA A 17 -4.30 -14.22 7.78
CA ALA A 17 -4.85 -14.35 6.43
C ALA A 17 -5.07 -12.98 5.77
N ALA A 18 -5.64 -12.01 6.50
CA ALA A 18 -5.81 -10.65 6.04
C ALA A 18 -4.45 -9.98 5.74
N ARG A 19 -3.47 -10.12 6.65
CA ARG A 19 -2.10 -9.60 6.49
C ARG A 19 -1.47 -10.09 5.18
N VAL A 20 -1.50 -11.39 4.94
CA VAL A 20 -0.95 -12.00 3.71
C VAL A 20 -1.69 -11.48 2.47
N SER A 21 -3.02 -11.40 2.52
CA SER A 21 -3.83 -10.93 1.39
C SER A 21 -3.53 -9.47 1.02
N ILE A 22 -3.32 -8.59 2.00
CA ILE A 22 -3.04 -7.17 1.80
C ILE A 22 -1.62 -6.95 1.30
N ILE A 23 -0.65 -7.70 1.84
CA ILE A 23 0.72 -7.65 1.33
C ILE A 23 0.75 -8.12 -0.12
N LYS A 24 0.05 -9.21 -0.46
CA LYS A 24 -0.04 -9.73 -1.83
C LYS A 24 -0.72 -8.75 -2.79
N SER A 25 -1.85 -8.16 -2.39
CA SER A 25 -2.56 -7.19 -3.22
C SER A 25 -1.79 -5.88 -3.40
N THR A 26 -1.11 -5.40 -2.35
CA THR A 26 -0.22 -4.23 -2.42
C THR A 26 0.94 -4.50 -3.38
N ASN A 27 1.60 -5.64 -3.27
CA ASN A 27 2.66 -6.05 -4.19
C ASN A 27 2.15 -6.10 -5.64
N ARG A 28 1.00 -6.73 -5.89
CA ARG A 28 0.43 -6.84 -7.24
C ARG A 28 0.12 -5.46 -7.84
N ARG A 29 -0.58 -4.60 -7.11
CA ARG A 29 -0.94 -3.24 -7.57
C ARG A 29 0.30 -2.39 -7.84
N THR A 30 1.27 -2.40 -6.92
CA THR A 30 2.49 -1.63 -7.12
C THR A 30 3.35 -2.18 -8.25
N ASN A 31 3.49 -3.50 -8.40
CA ASN A 31 4.25 -4.08 -9.51
C ASN A 31 3.65 -3.73 -10.86
N MET A 32 2.32 -3.71 -10.98
CA MET A 32 1.64 -3.27 -12.20
C MET A 32 1.94 -1.79 -12.51
N LEU A 33 1.91 -0.92 -11.49
CA LEU A 33 2.22 0.49 -11.64
C LEU A 33 3.70 0.72 -11.99
N LEU A 34 4.62 -0.03 -11.38
CA LEU A 34 6.05 0.02 -11.70
C LEU A 34 6.35 -0.48 -13.11
N ALA A 35 5.64 -1.50 -13.59
CA ALA A 35 5.75 -1.97 -14.96
C ALA A 35 5.32 -0.87 -15.96
N LEU A 36 4.25 -0.13 -15.65
CA LEU A 36 3.83 1.02 -16.45
C LEU A 36 4.89 2.13 -16.46
N TYR A 37 5.45 2.50 -15.30
CA TYR A 37 6.52 3.50 -15.26
C TYR A 37 7.79 3.04 -15.98
N ALA A 38 8.16 1.77 -15.87
CA ALA A 38 9.29 1.21 -16.59
C ALA A 38 9.08 1.30 -18.12
N PHE A 39 7.88 0.98 -18.60
CA PHE A 39 7.52 1.15 -20.00
C PHE A 39 7.67 2.61 -20.45
N LEU A 40 7.10 3.57 -19.70
CA LEU A 40 7.20 5.00 -20.00
C LEU A 40 8.67 5.48 -20.03
N ILE A 41 9.48 5.09 -19.04
CA ILE A 41 10.90 5.44 -18.96
C ILE A 41 11.64 4.95 -20.21
N VAL A 42 11.43 3.70 -20.63
CA VAL A 42 12.04 3.15 -21.86
C VAL A 42 11.59 3.94 -23.08
N SER A 43 10.28 4.20 -23.24
CA SER A 43 9.76 4.98 -24.37
C SER A 43 10.37 6.38 -24.46
N PHE A 44 10.39 7.13 -23.34
CA PHE A 44 10.97 8.48 -23.31
C PHE A 44 12.48 8.47 -23.54
N THR A 45 13.19 7.45 -23.06
CA THR A 45 14.63 7.28 -23.33
C THR A 45 14.88 7.06 -24.83
N THR A 46 14.09 6.20 -25.47
CA THR A 46 14.17 5.98 -26.92
C THR A 46 13.88 7.28 -27.70
N PHE A 47 12.84 8.03 -27.32
CA PHE A 47 12.54 9.32 -27.94
C PHE A 47 13.65 10.36 -27.74
N ALA A 48 14.28 10.39 -26.56
CA ALA A 48 15.41 11.27 -26.29
C ALA A 48 16.60 10.97 -27.21
N ILE A 49 16.95 9.68 -27.37
CA ILE A 49 18.05 9.24 -28.23
C ILE A 49 17.79 9.61 -29.70
N ILE A 50 16.58 9.35 -30.21
CA ILE A 50 16.21 9.69 -31.59
C ILE A 50 16.27 11.21 -31.81
N SER A 51 15.73 11.98 -30.87
CA SER A 51 15.71 13.45 -30.95
C SER A 51 17.12 14.03 -30.91
N LEU A 52 18.00 13.50 -30.04
CA LEU A 52 19.38 13.93 -29.94
C LEU A 52 20.16 13.66 -31.24
N ARG A 53 19.97 12.48 -31.84
CA ARG A 53 20.57 12.16 -33.15
C ARG A 53 20.15 13.17 -34.23
N GLN A 54 18.88 13.53 -34.30
CA GLN A 54 18.38 14.48 -35.30
C GLN A 54 18.94 15.90 -35.12
N ILE A 55 19.18 16.32 -33.87
CA ILE A 55 19.83 17.61 -33.58
C ILE A 55 21.29 17.60 -34.05
N ILE A 56 22.05 16.55 -33.72
CA ILE A 56 23.47 16.42 -34.11
C ILE A 56 23.62 16.38 -35.64
N SER A 57 22.73 15.68 -36.34
CA SER A 57 22.72 15.62 -37.80
C SER A 57 22.25 16.91 -38.48
N GLY A 58 21.97 17.99 -37.73
CA GLY A 58 21.61 19.30 -38.27
C GLY A 58 20.24 19.35 -38.94
N GLN A 59 19.39 18.34 -38.77
CA GLN A 59 18.10 18.23 -39.48
C GLN A 59 16.98 19.07 -38.86
N ARG A 60 17.20 19.73 -37.71
CA ARG A 60 16.15 20.41 -36.95
C ARG A 60 16.62 21.71 -36.29
N GLY A 61 15.74 22.73 -36.29
CA GLY A 61 15.97 24.04 -35.68
C GLY A 61 15.66 24.11 -34.17
N VAL A 62 15.68 25.32 -33.61
CA VAL A 62 15.59 25.65 -32.17
C VAL A 62 14.41 24.98 -31.43
N PHE A 63 13.26 24.78 -32.10
CA PHE A 63 12.11 24.06 -31.54
C PHE A 63 12.43 22.64 -31.05
N SER A 64 13.43 21.99 -31.65
CA SER A 64 13.83 20.64 -31.24
C SER A 64 14.64 20.60 -29.95
N PHE A 65 15.31 21.70 -29.60
CA PHE A 65 16.02 21.81 -28.33
C PHE A 65 15.05 21.88 -27.15
N VAL A 66 14.01 22.71 -27.27
CA VAL A 66 12.94 22.82 -26.25
C VAL A 66 12.23 21.47 -26.07
N PHE A 67 11.94 20.77 -27.16
CA PHE A 67 11.32 19.44 -27.12
C PHE A 67 12.20 18.41 -26.39
N VAL A 68 13.51 18.41 -26.61
CA VAL A 68 14.44 17.52 -25.90
C VAL A 68 14.48 17.84 -24.40
N ILE A 69 14.52 19.11 -24.02
CA ILE A 69 14.45 19.51 -22.60
C ILE A 69 13.16 18.96 -21.97
N LEU A 70 12.01 19.11 -22.63
CA LEU A 70 10.74 18.59 -22.13
C LEU A 70 10.79 17.07 -21.94
N ILE A 71 11.36 16.32 -22.90
CA ILE A 71 11.53 14.86 -22.74
C ILE A 71 12.35 14.53 -21.50
N PHE A 72 13.47 15.23 -21.26
CA PHE A 72 14.28 15.00 -20.05
C PHE A 72 13.53 15.35 -18.77
N CYS A 73 12.75 16.44 -18.76
CA CYS A 73 11.89 16.79 -17.62
C CYS A 73 10.84 15.70 -17.33
N PHE A 74 10.16 15.19 -18.36
CA PHE A 74 9.19 14.09 -18.21
C PHE A 74 9.87 12.80 -17.76
N LEU A 75 11.06 12.48 -18.28
CA LEU A 75 11.82 11.32 -17.88
C LEU A 75 12.21 11.39 -16.40
N ALA A 76 12.75 12.53 -15.95
CA ALA A 76 13.11 12.77 -14.56
C ALA A 76 11.89 12.67 -13.63
N TYR A 77 10.75 13.23 -14.05
CA TYR A 77 9.50 13.13 -13.30
C TYR A 77 9.01 11.68 -13.18
N ASN A 78 9.03 10.89 -14.26
CA ASN A 78 8.64 9.48 -14.22
C ASN A 78 9.54 8.66 -13.29
N ILE A 79 10.86 8.91 -13.31
CA ILE A 79 11.81 8.28 -12.39
C ILE A 79 11.49 8.65 -10.94
N TYR A 80 11.24 9.94 -10.67
CA TYR A 80 10.86 10.42 -9.34
C TYR A 80 9.60 9.71 -8.82
N VAL A 81 8.54 9.63 -9.64
CA VAL A 81 7.28 8.98 -9.25
C VAL A 81 7.46 7.47 -9.05
N ALA A 82 8.27 6.81 -9.87
CA ALA A 82 8.62 5.40 -9.67
C ALA A 82 9.34 5.16 -8.33
N ILE A 83 10.31 6.02 -7.98
CA ILE A 83 11.01 5.94 -6.68
C ILE A 83 10.03 6.16 -5.52
N GLN A 84 9.16 7.16 -5.60
CA GLN A 84 8.16 7.40 -4.55
C GLN A 84 7.20 6.23 -4.40
N THR A 85 6.80 5.60 -5.51
CA THR A 85 5.96 4.40 -5.50
C THR A 85 6.64 3.22 -4.80
N ILE A 86 7.96 3.03 -5.00
CA ILE A 86 8.74 2.00 -4.30
C ILE A 86 8.80 2.29 -2.79
N LYS A 87 9.05 3.55 -2.41
CA LYS A 87 9.08 3.99 -1.01
C LYS A 87 7.73 3.75 -0.33
N ASP A 88 6.64 4.19 -0.94
CA ASP A 88 5.28 3.99 -0.44
C ASP A 88 4.95 2.52 -0.24
N ARG A 89 5.30 1.66 -1.21
CA ARG A 89 5.12 0.20 -1.07
C ARG A 89 5.87 -0.34 0.14
N LYS A 90 7.13 0.06 0.32
CA LYS A 90 7.95 -0.42 1.45
C LYS A 90 7.31 0.00 2.78
N THR A 91 6.92 1.27 2.91
CA THR A 91 6.30 1.79 4.14
C THR A 91 4.96 1.10 4.44
N ARG A 92 4.10 0.91 3.43
CA ARG A 92 2.82 0.18 3.59
C ARG A 92 3.02 -1.25 4.02
N ILE A 93 3.92 -1.98 3.37
CA ILE A 93 4.20 -3.38 3.73
C ILE A 93 4.81 -3.46 5.13
N GLN A 94 5.70 -2.55 5.49
CA GLN A 94 6.27 -2.49 6.83
C GLN A 94 5.21 -2.23 7.89
N PHE A 95 4.27 -1.32 7.64
CA PHE A 95 3.12 -1.08 8.51
C PHE A 95 2.32 -2.37 8.72
N PHE A 96 1.90 -3.05 7.66
CA PHE A 96 1.15 -4.30 7.79
C PHE A 96 1.98 -5.48 8.31
N LYS A 97 3.31 -5.42 8.32
CA LYS A 97 4.18 -6.45 8.92
C LYS A 97 4.49 -6.18 10.39
N HIS A 98 4.29 -4.96 10.88
CA HIS A 98 4.65 -4.61 12.25
C HIS A 98 3.75 -5.39 13.22
N PRO A 99 4.32 -6.02 14.27
CA PRO A 99 3.55 -6.82 15.23
C PRO A 99 2.62 -5.96 16.10
N GLY A 100 2.95 -4.68 16.29
CA GLY A 100 2.12 -3.71 17.01
C GLY A 100 1.02 -3.04 16.18
N THR A 101 0.83 -3.41 14.91
CA THR A 101 -0.25 -2.84 14.10
C THR A 101 -1.59 -3.43 14.53
N ASP A 102 -2.55 -2.56 14.84
CA ASP A 102 -3.88 -2.97 15.28
C ASP A 102 -4.52 -3.94 14.26
N PRO A 103 -4.99 -5.12 14.71
CA PRO A 103 -5.75 -6.06 13.89
C PRO A 103 -6.86 -5.41 13.05
N TYR A 104 -7.51 -4.36 13.55
CA TYR A 104 -8.52 -3.62 12.79
C TYR A 104 -7.99 -3.04 11.47
N PHE A 105 -6.80 -2.42 11.47
CA PHE A 105 -6.20 -1.88 10.24
C PHE A 105 -5.78 -2.99 9.29
N ILE A 106 -5.34 -4.13 9.82
CA ILE A 106 -4.95 -5.30 9.04
C ILE A 106 -6.18 -5.94 8.42
N VAL A 107 -7.25 -6.22 9.16
CA VAL A 107 -8.44 -6.90 8.61
C VAL A 107 -9.15 -6.04 7.57
N ASN A 108 -9.21 -4.73 7.77
CA ASN A 108 -9.89 -3.81 6.85
C ASN A 108 -8.99 -3.26 5.73
N GLY A 109 -7.69 -3.59 5.71
CA GLY A 109 -6.76 -3.08 4.69
C GLY A 109 -6.55 -1.57 4.70
N ILE A 110 -6.73 -0.94 5.87
CA ILE A 110 -6.64 0.50 6.03
C ILE A 110 -5.19 0.88 6.30
N TYR A 111 -4.61 1.70 5.42
CA TYR A 111 -3.30 2.29 5.61
C TYR A 111 -3.44 3.81 5.84
N PRO A 112 -3.17 4.32 7.04
CA PRO A 112 -3.18 5.76 7.29
C PRO A 112 -1.98 6.39 6.57
N LYS A 113 -2.25 7.24 5.57
CA LYS A 113 -1.20 7.96 4.82
C LYS A 113 -0.49 9.04 5.67
N ASN A 114 -1.14 9.51 6.73
CA ASN A 114 -0.60 10.49 7.64
C ASN A 114 -0.21 9.77 8.94
N ASN A 115 0.91 10.18 9.55
CA ASN A 115 1.35 9.76 10.88
C ASN A 115 0.32 10.22 11.94
N PHE A 116 -0.89 9.66 11.92
CA PHE A 116 -1.72 9.68 13.10
C PHE A 116 -1.05 8.74 14.09
N VAL A 117 -0.50 9.33 15.14
CA VAL A 117 -0.22 8.62 16.39
C VAL A 117 -1.58 8.11 16.86
N ILE A 118 -1.94 6.90 16.44
CA ILE A 118 -3.07 6.19 17.01
C ILE A 118 -2.57 5.83 18.40
N SER A 119 -2.87 6.70 19.37
CA SER A 119 -2.65 6.41 20.78
C SER A 119 -3.40 5.12 21.06
N MET A 120 -2.65 4.02 21.20
CA MET A 120 -3.18 2.80 21.80
C MET A 120 -3.64 3.22 23.18
N HIS A 121 -4.94 3.50 23.35
CA HIS A 121 -5.50 3.55 24.68
C HIS A 121 -5.26 2.16 25.23
N ASN A 122 -4.38 2.09 26.23
CA ASN A 122 -3.97 0.88 26.92
C ASN A 122 -5.16 -0.08 26.96
N GLN A 123 -5.02 -1.22 26.28
CA GLN A 123 -5.84 -2.38 26.58
C GLN A 123 -5.62 -2.64 28.06
N GLN A 124 -6.54 -2.13 28.88
CA GLN A 124 -6.63 -2.48 30.28
C GLN A 124 -6.90 -3.98 30.26
N ARG A 125 -5.85 -4.74 30.53
CA ARG A 125 -5.83 -6.19 30.61
C ARG A 125 -7.00 -6.59 31.51
N PRO A 126 -8.06 -7.24 31.01
CA PRO A 126 -9.00 -7.88 31.92
C PRO A 126 -8.19 -8.97 32.61
N GLU A 127 -8.07 -8.90 33.94
CA GLU A 127 -7.66 -10.04 34.75
C GLU A 127 -8.66 -11.16 34.47
N ASN A 128 -8.25 -12.06 33.58
CA ASN A 128 -9.01 -13.23 33.20
C ASN A 128 -9.06 -14.19 34.38
N ASN A 129 -10.07 -14.06 35.23
CA ASN A 129 -10.47 -15.11 36.15
C ASN A 129 -11.50 -16.01 35.42
N TYR A 130 -11.04 -16.82 34.48
CA TYR A 130 -11.90 -17.81 33.82
C TYR A 130 -12.12 -19.00 34.75
N GLN A 131 -13.25 -19.00 35.45
CA GLN A 131 -13.78 -20.20 36.07
C GLN A 131 -14.51 -21.02 34.99
N TYR A 132 -13.88 -22.09 34.54
CA TYR A 132 -14.43 -23.04 33.57
C TYR A 132 -15.69 -23.70 34.15
N ASN A 133 -16.85 -23.47 33.54
CA ASN A 133 -18.11 -24.10 33.92
C ASN A 133 -18.55 -25.08 32.80
N PRO A 134 -18.40 -26.41 32.96
CA PRO A 134 -18.59 -27.39 31.89
C PRO A 134 -20.06 -27.65 31.49
N GLY A 135 -20.99 -26.78 31.84
CA GLY A 135 -22.44 -27.02 31.70
C GLY A 135 -23.18 -26.27 30.58
N SER A 136 -22.57 -25.34 29.84
CA SER A 136 -23.32 -24.53 28.86
C SER A 136 -23.35 -25.20 27.47
N THR A 137 -24.47 -25.82 27.14
CA THR A 137 -24.79 -26.32 25.79
C THR A 137 -24.99 -25.15 24.82
N THR A 138 -24.22 -25.12 23.75
CA THR A 138 -24.32 -24.18 22.63
C THR A 138 -25.66 -24.36 21.91
N GLN A 139 -26.56 -23.38 22.00
CA GLN A 139 -27.79 -23.38 21.19
C GLN A 139 -27.49 -22.81 19.79
N HIS A 140 -27.67 -23.63 18.76
CA HIS A 140 -27.68 -23.18 17.36
C HIS A 140 -29.07 -22.60 17.01
N PRO A 141 -29.15 -21.48 16.27
CA PRO A 141 -30.43 -20.92 15.82
C PRO A 141 -31.08 -21.83 14.76
N GLN A 142 -32.33 -22.23 15.00
CA GLN A 142 -33.20 -22.93 14.06
C GLN A 142 -33.76 -21.95 13.03
N TYR A 143 -33.58 -22.23 11.75
CA TYR A 143 -34.26 -21.52 10.65
C TYR A 143 -35.67 -22.10 10.49
N HIS A 144 -36.69 -21.26 10.67
CA HIS A 144 -38.07 -21.60 10.32
C HIS A 144 -38.29 -21.43 8.80
N GLN A 145 -38.85 -22.46 8.16
CA GLN A 145 -39.67 -22.36 6.96
C GLN A 145 -41.07 -22.85 7.30
#